data_AF-A0AAV7KTD1-F1
#
_entry.id   AF-A0AAV7KTD1-F1
#
_cell.length_a   1.000
_cell.length_b   1.000
_cell.length_c   1.000
_cell.angle_alpha   90.00
_cell.angle_beta   90.00
_cell.angle_gamma   90.00
#
_symmetry.space_group_name_H-M   'P 1'
#
loop_
_entity.id
_entity.type
_entity.pdbx_description
1 polymer ?
#
loop_
_entity_poly.entity_id
_entity_poly.type
_entity_poly.pdbx_seq_one_letter_code
_entity_poly.pdbx_strand_id
1 'polypeptide(L)'
;MRTLAIKVEDAESRSRRHNIHRVEVPEKTEGPSLELYIETWLSDVVLVGQPTKSRPPLHCLRPMIVRLMNFRDRDVILQVTRKEGPWKIKGKEINIYPDYTNMVEEQRAAFATDNKVLRHNDIKYTLIYLA
;
A
#
# COMPACT_ATOMS: atom_id res chain seq x y z
N MET A 1 19.08 -17.01 17.77
CA MET A 1 18.82 -15.62 17.34
C MET A 1 18.05 -15.56 16.01
N ARG A 2 18.57 -16.11 14.89
CA ARG A 2 17.94 -15.96 13.55
C ARG A 2 16.52 -16.52 13.40
N THR A 3 16.21 -17.65 14.04
CA THR A 3 14.88 -18.30 13.92
C THR A 3 13.74 -17.48 14.53
N LEU A 4 14.02 -16.69 15.57
CA LEU A 4 13.00 -15.85 16.21
C LEU A 4 12.66 -14.64 15.34
N ALA A 5 13.69 -13.99 14.76
CA ALA A 5 13.50 -12.86 13.86
C ALA A 5 12.60 -13.22 12.67
N ILE A 6 12.82 -14.39 12.04
CA ILE A 6 11.99 -14.88 10.93
C ILE A 6 10.53 -15.06 11.36
N LYS A 7 10.29 -15.61 12.56
CA LYS A 7 8.92 -15.81 13.07
C LYS A 7 8.21 -14.48 13.37
N VAL A 8 8.94 -13.51 13.91
CA VAL A 8 8.39 -12.17 14.17
C VAL A 8 8.05 -11.48 12.86
N GLU A 9 8.95 -11.55 11.87
CA GLU A 9 8.76 -10.98 10.54
C GLU A 9 7.56 -11.58 9.81
N ASP A 10 7.40 -12.91 9.87
CA ASP A 10 6.26 -13.62 9.30
C ASP A 10 4.94 -13.26 10.02
N ALA A 11 4.96 -13.10 11.34
CA ALA A 11 3.79 -12.64 12.10
C ALA A 11 3.39 -11.20 11.76
N GLU A 12 4.37 -10.29 11.62
CA GLU A 12 4.13 -8.90 11.25
C GLU A 12 3.60 -8.79 9.81
N SER A 13 4.23 -9.51 8.89
CA SER A 13 3.81 -9.65 7.49
C SER A 13 2.35 -10.09 7.37
N ARG A 14 1.92 -11.10 8.14
CA ARG A 14 0.53 -11.56 8.16
C ARG A 14 -0.44 -10.51 8.70
N SER A 15 -0.03 -9.74 9.70
CA SER A 15 -0.85 -8.65 10.26
C SER A 15 -1.08 -7.54 9.23
N ARG A 16 -0.01 -7.13 8.52
CA ARG A 16 -0.04 -6.07 7.49
C ARG A 16 -0.66 -6.52 6.18
N ARG A 17 -0.89 -7.82 5.96
CA ARG A 17 -1.43 -8.35 4.71
C ARG A 17 -2.76 -7.70 4.28
N HIS A 18 -3.58 -7.25 5.22
CA HIS A 18 -4.87 -6.61 4.96
C HIS A 18 -4.77 -5.10 4.71
N ASN A 19 -3.58 -4.53 4.89
CA ASN A 19 -3.36 -3.11 4.81
C ASN A 19 -3.05 -2.68 3.36
N ILE A 20 -3.55 -1.50 3.03
CA ILE A 20 -3.19 -0.72 1.86
C ILE A 20 -2.55 0.57 2.34
N HIS A 21 -1.43 0.93 1.72
CA HIS A 21 -0.72 2.17 1.93
C HIS A 21 -1.03 3.16 0.80
N ARG A 22 -1.66 4.29 1.12
CA ARG A 22 -1.92 5.37 0.17
C ARG A 22 -0.93 6.50 0.43
N VAL A 23 -0.19 6.92 -0.60
CA VAL A 23 0.95 7.85 -0.43
C VAL A 23 0.55 9.32 -0.57
N GLU A 24 -0.62 9.63 -1.15
CA GLU A 24 -0.95 11.00 -1.57
C GLU A 24 -2.39 11.40 -1.19
N VAL A 25 -2.62 11.62 0.11
CA VAL A 25 -3.87 12.27 0.57
C VAL A 25 -3.58 13.75 0.87
N PRO A 26 -4.18 14.69 0.12
CA PRO A 26 -4.07 16.11 0.45
C PRO A 26 -4.72 16.42 1.80
N GLU A 27 -3.93 16.96 2.72
CA GLU A 27 -4.38 17.37 4.05
C GLU A 27 -5.60 18.30 3.95
N LYS A 28 -6.57 18.13 4.86
CA LYS A 28 -7.82 18.91 4.96
C LYS A 28 -8.86 18.66 3.86
N THR A 29 -8.62 17.73 2.93
CA THR A 29 -9.61 17.33 1.91
C THR A 29 -10.55 16.21 2.39
N GLU A 30 -10.24 15.63 3.55
CA GLU A 30 -10.86 14.45 4.16
C GLU A 30 -12.22 14.75 4.82
N GLY A 31 -12.59 16.03 4.98
CA GLY A 31 -13.81 16.41 5.69
C GLY A 31 -13.78 16.02 7.19
N PRO A 32 -14.93 15.98 7.87
CA PRO A 32 -15.01 15.66 9.30
C PRO A 32 -14.80 14.16 9.60
N SER A 33 -15.07 13.27 8.63
CA SER A 33 -14.88 11.82 8.79
C SER A 33 -14.08 11.23 7.62
N LEU A 34 -12.97 10.59 7.97
CA LEU A 34 -12.08 9.92 7.03
C LEU A 34 -12.73 8.67 6.42
N GLU A 35 -13.71 8.07 7.10
CA GLU A 35 -14.42 6.88 6.64
C GLU A 35 -15.27 7.19 5.41
N LEU A 36 -16.07 8.26 5.48
CA LEU A 36 -16.87 8.77 4.34
C LEU A 36 -15.99 9.14 3.16
N TYR A 37 -14.81 9.71 3.44
CA TYR A 37 -13.85 10.03 2.39
C TYR A 37 -13.36 8.76 1.70
N ILE A 38 -13.08 7.67 2.42
CA ILE A 38 -12.67 6.39 1.83
C ILE A 38 -13.80 5.78 1.01
N GLU A 39 -15.01 5.75 1.55
CA GLU A 39 -16.20 5.21 0.89
C GLU A 39 -16.49 5.92 -0.45
N THR A 40 -16.18 7.21 -0.55
CA THR A 40 -16.35 8.00 -1.79
C THR A 40 -15.56 7.44 -2.99
N TRP A 41 -14.42 6.80 -2.76
CA TRP A 41 -13.57 6.24 -3.84
C TRP A 41 -13.34 4.73 -3.74
N LEU A 42 -13.84 4.10 -2.69
CA LEU A 42 -13.85 2.67 -2.47
C LEU A 42 -15.25 2.28 -1.95
N SER A 43 -16.23 2.29 -2.85
CA SER A 43 -17.66 2.14 -2.52
C SER A 43 -18.02 0.83 -1.80
N ASP A 44 -17.14 -0.18 -1.80
CA ASP A 44 -17.36 -1.49 -1.16
C ASP A 44 -16.43 -1.77 0.03
N VAL A 45 -15.67 -0.78 0.52
CA VAL A 45 -14.70 -1.03 1.60
C VAL A 45 -15.31 -0.80 2.98
N VAL A 46 -15.55 -1.91 3.68
CA VAL A 46 -15.78 -1.91 5.13
C VAL A 46 -14.43 -1.76 5.82
N LEU A 47 -14.23 -0.62 6.47
CA LEU A 47 -13.04 -0.31 7.24
C LEU A 47 -13.03 -1.08 8.55
N VAL A 48 -11.93 -1.75 8.85
CA VAL A 48 -11.73 -2.41 10.15
C VAL A 48 -10.60 -1.70 10.87
N GLY A 49 -10.97 -0.72 11.70
CA GLY A 49 -10.06 0.09 12.49
C GLY A 49 -9.88 1.51 11.97
N GLN A 50 -9.36 2.39 12.83
CA GLN A 50 -9.13 3.79 12.46
C GLN A 50 -7.90 3.89 11.55
N PRO A 51 -8.00 4.58 10.40
CA PRO A 51 -6.85 4.89 9.58
C PRO A 51 -5.83 5.71 10.39
N THR A 52 -4.61 5.20 10.47
CA THR A 52 -3.54 5.82 11.26
C THR A 52 -2.79 6.84 10.42
N LYS A 53 -2.56 8.02 10.99
CA LYS A 53 -1.83 9.14 10.38
C LYS A 53 -0.38 9.11 10.86
N SER A 54 0.58 8.76 10.01
CA SER A 54 2.00 9.02 10.31
C SER A 54 2.28 10.52 10.12
N ARG A 55 2.99 11.17 11.06
CA ARG A 55 3.29 12.61 11.03
C ARG A 55 4.48 12.89 10.09
N PRO A 56 4.32 13.54 8.92
CA PRO A 56 5.44 13.97 8.10
C PRO A 56 5.84 15.43 8.40
N PRO A 57 7.01 15.88 7.94
CA PRO A 57 7.39 17.29 7.95
C PRO A 57 6.49 18.14 7.04
N LEU A 58 6.35 19.42 7.39
CA LEU A 58 5.28 20.39 7.06
C LEU A 58 4.81 20.57 5.59
N HIS A 59 5.42 19.92 4.59
CA HIS A 59 5.12 20.14 3.16
C HIS A 59 4.90 18.86 2.35
N CYS A 60 4.93 17.68 2.98
CA CYS A 60 4.67 16.41 2.30
C CYS A 60 3.25 15.93 2.56
N LEU A 61 2.58 15.40 1.53
CA LEU A 61 1.30 14.71 1.67
C LEU A 61 1.46 13.56 2.67
N ARG A 62 0.47 13.35 3.55
CA ARG A 62 0.55 12.29 4.56
C ARG A 62 0.21 10.95 3.93
N PRO A 63 1.04 9.92 4.15
CA PRO A 63 0.62 8.59 3.82
C PRO A 63 -0.47 8.13 4.80
N MET A 64 -1.42 7.38 4.27
CA MET A 64 -2.59 6.87 4.97
C MET A 64 -2.62 5.35 4.87
N ILE A 65 -2.71 4.68 6.01
CA ILE A 65 -2.85 3.23 6.06
C ILE A 65 -4.33 2.89 6.24
N VAL A 66 -4.86 2.09 5.32
CA VAL A 66 -6.23 1.58 5.34
C VAL A 66 -6.19 0.08 5.54
N ARG A 67 -6.80 -0.40 6.63
CA ARG A 67 -6.93 -1.83 6.89
C ARG A 67 -8.30 -2.32 6.39
N LEU A 68 -8.25 -3.25 5.45
CA LEU A 68 -9.43 -3.90 4.90
C LEU A 68 -9.86 -5.09 5.75
N MET A 69 -11.16 -5.42 5.70
CA MET A 69 -11.67 -6.62 6.36
C MET A 69 -11.08 -7.89 5.75
N ASN A 70 -10.94 -7.95 4.42
CA ASN A 70 -10.48 -9.13 3.70
C ASN A 70 -9.25 -8.82 2.83
N PHE A 71 -8.27 -9.72 2.84
CA PHE A 71 -7.08 -9.59 2.00
C PHE A 71 -7.40 -9.77 0.52
N ARG A 72 -8.51 -10.46 0.17
CA ARG A 72 -8.93 -10.62 -1.23
C ARG A 72 -9.33 -9.28 -1.84
N ASP A 73 -10.08 -8.48 -1.10
CA ASP A 73 -10.50 -7.14 -1.54
C ASP A 73 -9.27 -6.26 -1.73
N ARG A 74 -8.28 -6.41 -0.84
CA ARG A 74 -6.97 -5.76 -0.98
C ARG A 74 -6.31 -6.08 -2.31
N ASP A 75 -6.24 -7.36 -2.66
CA ASP A 75 -5.59 -7.80 -3.89
C ASP A 75 -6.35 -7.37 -5.14
N VAL A 76 -7.70 -7.37 -5.09
CA VAL A 76 -8.55 -6.84 -6.17
C VAL A 76 -8.27 -5.34 -6.37
N ILE A 77 -8.29 -4.54 -5.30
CA ILE A 77 -8.02 -3.10 -5.36
C ILE A 77 -6.64 -2.85 -5.98
N LEU A 78 -5.58 -3.51 -5.49
CA LEU A 78 -4.24 -3.37 -6.04
C LEU A 78 -4.13 -3.80 -7.50
N GLN A 79 -4.87 -4.83 -7.92
CA GLN A 79 -4.91 -5.25 -9.32
C GLN A 79 -5.61 -4.21 -10.21
N VAL A 80 -6.74 -3.65 -9.77
CA VAL A 80 -7.45 -2.61 -10.52
C VAL A 80 -6.58 -1.36 -10.64
N THR A 81 -5.95 -0.90 -9.55
CA THR A 81 -5.05 0.25 -9.58
C THR A 81 -3.88 0.04 -10.56
N ARG A 82 -3.31 -1.17 -10.62
CA ARG A 82 -2.22 -1.48 -11.57
C ARG A 82 -2.68 -1.52 -13.03
N LYS A 83 -3.92 -1.95 -13.29
CA LYS A 83 -4.48 -2.07 -14.65
C LYS A 83 -4.94 -0.73 -15.20
N GLU A 84 -5.64 0.06 -14.38
CA GLU A 84 -6.24 1.32 -14.81
C GLU A 84 -5.29 2.52 -14.68
N GLY A 85 -4.19 2.37 -13.96
CA GLY A 85 -3.20 3.43 -13.76
C GLY A 85 -3.58 4.36 -12.60
N PRO A 86 -3.00 5.59 -12.54
CA PRO A 86 -3.18 6.48 -11.40
C PRO A 86 -4.65 6.92 -11.27
N TRP A 87 -5.26 6.62 -10.14
CA TRP A 87 -6.64 7.00 -9.86
C TRP A 87 -6.74 8.49 -9.60
N LYS A 88 -7.75 9.15 -10.18
CA LYS A 88 -7.96 10.59 -9.99
C LYS A 88 -9.17 10.85 -9.10
N ILE A 89 -8.94 11.38 -7.91
CA ILE A 89 -10.03 11.89 -7.05
C ILE A 89 -9.97 13.41 -7.06
N LYS A 90 -11.09 14.05 -7.45
CA LYS A 90 -11.19 15.52 -7.51
C LYS A 90 -10.04 16.17 -8.31
N GLY A 91 -9.62 15.51 -9.39
CA GLY A 91 -8.52 15.97 -10.26
C GLY A 91 -7.10 15.73 -9.72
N LYS A 92 -6.95 15.09 -8.56
CA LYS A 92 -5.64 14.73 -7.99
C LYS A 92 -5.35 13.24 -8.18
N GLU A 93 -4.16 12.94 -8.66
CA GLU A 93 -3.67 11.58 -8.83
C GLU A 93 -3.35 10.96 -7.47
N ILE A 94 -3.69 9.68 -7.33
CA ILE A 94 -3.55 8.93 -6.10
C ILE A 94 -2.91 7.60 -6.43
N ASN A 95 -1.85 7.34 -5.68
CA ASN A 95 -1.11 6.11 -5.74
C ASN A 95 -1.43 5.23 -4.52
N ILE A 96 -1.80 3.99 -4.83
CA ILE A 96 -2.19 2.95 -3.87
C ILE A 96 -1.12 1.85 -3.95
N TYR A 97 -0.52 1.55 -2.79
CA TYR A 97 0.52 0.56 -2.65
C TYR A 97 0.16 -0.48 -1.57
N PRO A 98 0.69 -1.69 -1.64
CA PRO A 98 0.69 -2.61 -0.50
C PRO A 98 1.52 -2.04 0.66
N ASP A 99 1.11 -2.34 1.90
CA ASP A 99 1.90 -2.08 3.11
C ASP A 99 2.78 -3.31 3.43
N TYR A 100 4.09 -3.14 3.32
CA TYR A 100 5.07 -4.18 3.60
C TYR A 100 5.82 -3.89 4.89
N THR A 101 6.40 -4.94 5.48
CA THR A 101 7.39 -4.79 6.54
C THR A 101 8.69 -4.22 5.97
N ASN A 102 9.48 -3.56 6.82
CA ASN A 102 10.74 -2.94 6.39
C ASN A 102 11.69 -3.95 5.75
N MET A 103 11.78 -5.18 6.29
CA MET A 103 12.66 -6.21 5.72
C MET A 103 12.24 -6.58 4.29
N VAL A 104 10.94 -6.70 4.02
CA VAL A 104 10.42 -7.01 2.68
C VAL A 104 10.62 -5.83 1.73
N GLU A 105 10.47 -4.59 2.22
CA GLU A 105 10.77 -3.39 1.42
C GLU A 105 12.24 -3.30 1.04
N GLU A 106 13.16 -3.57 1.98
CA GLU A 106 14.61 -3.60 1.74
C GLU A 106 14.97 -4.68 0.70
N GLN A 107 14.42 -5.89 0.83
CA GLN A 107 14.62 -6.95 -0.15
C GLN A 107 14.14 -6.54 -1.54
N ARG A 108 12.96 -5.91 -1.64
CA ARG A 108 12.43 -5.41 -2.90
C ARG A 108 13.27 -4.29 -3.49
N ALA A 109 13.80 -3.42 -2.64
CA ALA A 109 14.71 -2.35 -3.05
C ALA A 109 16.02 -2.91 -3.61
N ALA A 110 16.54 -4.00 -3.04
CA ALA A 110 17.73 -4.68 -3.55
C ALA A 110 17.55 -5.17 -4.99
N PHE A 111 16.36 -5.69 -5.33
CA PHE A 111 16.02 -6.12 -6.71
C PHE A 111 15.70 -4.97 -7.66
N ALA A 112 15.68 -3.70 -7.22
CA ALA A 112 15.30 -2.59 -8.09
C ALA A 112 16.23 -2.43 -9.29
N THR A 113 17.53 -2.68 -9.10
CA THR A 113 18.55 -2.61 -10.16
C THR A 113 18.30 -3.69 -11.22
N ASP A 114 18.12 -4.94 -10.80
CA ASP A 114 17.88 -6.08 -11.71
C ASP A 114 16.56 -5.90 -12.47
N ASN A 115 15.52 -5.45 -11.77
CA ASN A 115 14.23 -5.10 -12.35
C ASN A 115 14.36 -4.04 -13.45
N LYS A 116 15.23 -3.04 -13.27
CA LYS A 116 15.47 -2.02 -14.29
C LYS A 116 16.10 -2.62 -15.55
N VAL A 117 17.04 -3.57 -15.38
CA VAL A 117 17.66 -4.29 -16.49
C VAL A 117 16.63 -5.18 -17.20
N LEU A 118 15.79 -5.91 -16.46
CA LEU A 118 14.74 -6.75 -17.04
C LEU A 118 13.72 -5.92 -17.83
N ARG A 119 13.31 -4.75 -17.31
CA ARG A 119 12.45 -3.79 -18.03
C ARG A 119 13.10 -3.28 -19.31
N HIS A 120 14.40 -2.96 -19.29
CA HIS A 120 15.11 -2.50 -20.47
C HIS A 120 15.17 -3.57 -21.57
N ASN A 121 15.24 -4.84 -21.19
CA ASN A 121 15.28 -5.97 -22.12
C ASN A 121 13.88 -6.50 -22.51
N ASP A 122 12.80 -5.81 -22.13
CA ASP A 122 11.40 -6.21 -22.35
C ASP A 122 11.07 -7.63 -21.85
N ILE A 123 11.77 -8.08 -20.81
CA ILE A 123 11.51 -9.38 -20.18
C ILE A 123 10.37 -9.21 -19.18
N LYS A 124 9.27 -9.94 -19.38
CA LYS A 124 8.17 -9.96 -18.41
C LYS A 124 8.61 -10.68 -17.14
N TYR A 125 8.53 -9.98 -16.02
CA TYR A 125 8.81 -10.54 -14.69
C TYR A 125 7.76 -10.08 -13.69
N THR A 126 7.63 -10.83 -12.60
CA THR A 126 6.79 -10.46 -11.46
C THR A 126 7.55 -10.76 -10.17
N LEU A 127 7.51 -9.82 -9.23
CA LEU A 127 8.02 -10.07 -7.88
C LEU A 127 6.92 -10.76 -7.08
N ILE A 128 7.07 -12.06 -6.88
CA ILE A 128 6.24 -12.84 -5.98
C ILE A 128 6.60 -12.42 -4.55
N TYR A 129 5.60 -12.26 -3.70
CA TYR A 129 5.82 -12.03 -2.27
C TYR A 129 6.54 -13.25 -1.69
N LEU A 130 7.81 -13.13 -1.31
CA LEU A 130 8.44 -14.10 -0.43
C LEU A 130 7.92 -13.83 0.99
N ALA A 131 7.26 -14.84 1.56
CA ALA A 131 6.98 -14.92 2.99
C ALA A 131 8.17 -15.59 3.69
#